data_AF-A0A538LSI1-F1
#
_entry.id   AF-A0A538LSI1-F1
#
_cell.length_a   1.000
_cell.length_b   1.000
_cell.length_c   1.000
_cell.angle_alpha   90.00
_cell.angle_beta   90.00
_cell.angle_gamma   90.00
#
_symmetry.space_group_name_H-M   'P 1'
#
loop_
_entity.id
_entity.type
_entity.pdbx_description
1 polymer ?
#
loop_
_entity_poly.entity_id
_entity_poly.type
_entity_poly.pdbx_seq_one_letter_code
_entity_poly.pdbx_strand_id
1 'polypeptide(L)'
;MLGKIRTRLAREESGFTLIELLVVIVILGILVAIAVPSYLSFRGNAQDAAAKSNVRSAIPAAESFYQGPGNSSYTGLTAAALATQAPGISPKVGVSVLASGAAYCIWDDEATGHGAYYVGGDTTGITDTNNPKAVYSSVTGATTGATPGATICGKIS
;
A
#
# COMPACT_ATOMS: atom_id res chain seq x y z
N MET A 1 -61.80 -11.19 23.86
CA MET A 1 -61.22 -10.77 22.56
C MET A 1 -59.85 -11.38 22.23
N LEU A 2 -59.17 -12.07 23.16
CA LEU A 2 -57.84 -12.67 22.94
C LEU A 2 -57.80 -13.88 21.97
N GLY A 3 -58.92 -14.54 21.69
CA GLY A 3 -58.96 -15.74 20.84
C GLY A 3 -58.65 -15.48 19.36
N LYS A 4 -58.98 -14.29 18.84
CA LYS A 4 -58.77 -13.91 17.43
C LYS A 4 -57.31 -13.58 17.09
N ILE A 5 -56.47 -13.28 18.09
CA ILE A 5 -55.04 -12.96 17.88
C ILE A 5 -54.23 -14.26 17.73
N ARG A 6 -54.55 -15.30 18.52
CA ARG A 6 -53.90 -16.62 18.42
C ARG A 6 -54.13 -17.32 17.09
N THR A 7 -55.25 -17.07 16.42
CA THR A 7 -55.59 -17.67 15.13
C THR A 7 -54.85 -17.03 13.95
N ARG A 8 -54.35 -15.79 14.09
CA ARG A 8 -53.54 -15.13 13.04
C ARG A 8 -52.08 -15.58 13.08
N LEU A 9 -51.51 -15.71 14.28
CA LEU A 9 -50.15 -16.25 14.49
C LEU A 9 -50.01 -17.69 13.95
N ALA A 10 -51.05 -18.53 14.05
CA ALA A 10 -51.01 -19.89 13.54
C ALA A 10 -51.21 -20.03 12.01
N ARG A 11 -51.57 -18.94 11.31
CA ARG A 11 -51.85 -18.95 9.86
C ARG A 11 -50.79 -18.21 9.02
N GLU A 12 -49.78 -17.61 9.68
CA GLU A 12 -48.72 -16.82 9.04
C GLU A 12 -47.31 -17.43 9.23
N GLU A 13 -47.21 -18.64 9.80
CA GLU A 13 -45.96 -19.40 9.89
C GLU A 13 -45.67 -20.15 8.58
N SER A 14 -45.56 -19.42 7.46
CA SER A 14 -44.92 -19.96 6.26
C SER A 14 -43.41 -19.96 6.49
N GLY A 15 -42.92 -21.02 7.14
CA GLY A 15 -41.50 -21.21 7.43
C GLY A 15 -40.66 -21.31 6.15
N PHE A 16 -39.51 -20.64 6.15
CA PHE A 16 -38.49 -20.74 5.11
C PHE A 16 -38.10 -22.21 4.96
N THR A 17 -38.25 -22.75 3.76
CA THR A 17 -37.92 -24.15 3.51
C THR A 17 -36.40 -24.33 3.52
N LEU A 18 -35.91 -25.49 3.99
CA LEU A 18 -34.47 -25.80 3.90
C LEU A 18 -33.97 -25.78 2.46
N ILE A 19 -34.85 -26.09 1.49
CA ILE A 19 -34.52 -26.05 0.06
C ILE A 19 -34.33 -24.61 -0.46
N GLU A 20 -35.09 -23.64 0.05
CA GLU A 20 -34.93 -22.22 -0.30
C GLU A 20 -33.59 -21.69 0.21
N LEU A 21 -33.16 -22.11 1.40
CA LEU A 21 -31.86 -21.70 1.93
C LEU A 21 -30.72 -22.39 1.16
N LEU A 22 -30.92 -23.63 0.73
CA LEU A 22 -29.94 -24.39 -0.06
C LEU A 22 -29.69 -23.77 -1.44
N VAL A 23 -30.75 -23.40 -2.18
CA VAL A 23 -30.55 -22.80 -3.51
C VAL A 23 -29.86 -21.43 -3.42
N VAL A 24 -30.14 -20.66 -2.37
CA VAL A 24 -29.53 -19.35 -2.15
C VAL A 24 -28.03 -19.49 -1.89
N ILE A 25 -27.59 -20.40 -1.01
CA ILE A 25 -26.16 -20.59 -0.75
C ILE A 25 -25.41 -21.12 -1.98
N VAL A 26 -26.07 -21.91 -2.84
CA VAL A 26 -25.48 -22.38 -4.10
C VAL A 26 -25.24 -21.20 -5.04
N ILE A 27 -26.23 -20.32 -5.21
CA ILE A 27 -26.08 -19.12 -6.05
C ILE A 27 -25.01 -18.18 -5.47
N LEU A 28 -25.02 -17.95 -4.15
CA LEU A 28 -23.99 -17.15 -3.47
C LEU A 28 -22.59 -17.75 -3.65
N GLY A 29 -22.45 -19.08 -3.60
CA GLY A 29 -21.19 -19.77 -3.85
C GLY A 29 -20.63 -19.50 -5.25
N ILE A 30 -21.48 -19.52 -6.28
CA ILE A 30 -21.09 -19.22 -7.67
C ILE A 30 -20.62 -17.76 -7.78
N LEU A 31 -21.35 -16.82 -7.16
CA LEU A 31 -20.97 -15.40 -7.18
C LEU A 31 -19.63 -15.16 -6.48
N VAL A 32 -19.42 -15.78 -5.31
CA VAL A 32 -18.17 -15.65 -4.54
C VAL A 32 -16.98 -16.22 -5.30
N ALA A 33 -17.15 -17.36 -6.00
CA ALA A 33 -16.08 -17.99 -6.76
C ALA A 33 -15.45 -17.06 -7.82
N ILE A 34 -16.27 -16.23 -8.47
CA ILE A 34 -15.80 -15.27 -9.48
C ILE A 34 -15.35 -13.95 -8.83
N ALA A 35 -16.05 -13.50 -7.79
CA ALA A 35 -15.81 -12.21 -7.16
C ALA A 35 -14.49 -12.16 -6.37
N VAL A 36 -14.13 -13.21 -5.63
CA VAL A 36 -12.95 -13.23 -4.75
C VAL A 36 -11.63 -12.98 -5.50
N PRO A 37 -11.27 -13.71 -6.58
CA PRO A 37 -9.99 -13.48 -7.26
C PRO A 37 -9.90 -12.07 -7.86
N SER A 38 -11.00 -11.55 -8.41
CA SER A 38 -11.07 -10.19 -8.94
C SER A 38 -10.88 -9.14 -7.85
N TYR A 39 -11.54 -9.32 -6.70
CA TYR A 39 -11.42 -8.43 -5.56
C TYR A 39 -9.99 -8.39 -4.98
N LEU A 40 -9.32 -9.54 -4.88
CA LEU A 40 -7.93 -9.61 -4.42
C LEU A 40 -6.98 -8.86 -5.36
N SER A 41 -7.14 -9.01 -6.68
CA SER A 41 -6.35 -8.28 -7.67
C SER A 41 -6.61 -6.77 -7.60
N PHE A 42 -7.87 -6.35 -7.52
CA PHE A 42 -8.23 -4.93 -7.38
C PHE A 42 -7.62 -4.31 -6.11
N ARG A 43 -7.67 -5.03 -4.99
CA ARG A 43 -7.07 -4.59 -3.73
C ARG A 43 -5.55 -4.42 -3.86
N GLY A 44 -4.86 -5.39 -4.46
CA GLY A 44 -3.41 -5.30 -4.69
C GLY A 44 -3.04 -4.09 -5.55
N ASN A 45 -3.75 -3.89 -6.67
CA ASN A 45 -3.53 -2.73 -7.55
C ASN A 45 -3.76 -1.40 -6.83
N ALA A 46 -4.77 -1.33 -5.95
CA ALA A 46 -5.02 -0.14 -5.14
C ALA A 46 -3.89 0.12 -4.13
N GLN A 47 -3.32 -0.93 -3.54
CA GLN A 47 -2.17 -0.83 -2.63
C GLN A 47 -0.92 -0.33 -3.37
N ASP A 48 -0.64 -0.86 -4.57
CA ASP A 48 0.48 -0.41 -5.40
C ASP A 48 0.33 1.05 -5.84
N ALA A 49 -0.90 1.47 -6.17
CA ALA A 49 -1.20 2.85 -6.51
C ALA A 49 -1.02 3.79 -5.29
N ALA A 50 -1.47 3.37 -4.11
CA ALA A 50 -1.29 4.11 -2.87
C ALA A 50 0.19 4.29 -2.53
N ALA A 51 0.98 3.20 -2.56
CA ALA A 51 2.42 3.25 -2.30
C ALA A 51 3.14 4.23 -3.25
N LYS A 52 2.84 4.16 -4.56
CA LYS A 52 3.39 5.10 -5.55
C LYS A 52 3.01 6.54 -5.25
N SER A 53 1.76 6.79 -4.87
CA SER A 53 1.25 8.12 -4.54
C SER A 53 1.94 8.70 -3.31
N ASN A 54 2.14 7.88 -2.27
CA ASN A 54 2.80 8.26 -1.04
C ASN A 54 4.26 8.63 -1.30
N VAL A 55 5.01 7.79 -2.04
CA VAL A 55 6.39 8.08 -2.44
C VAL A 55 6.46 9.34 -3.31
N ARG A 56 5.52 9.54 -4.26
CA ARG A 56 5.41 10.78 -5.07
C ARG A 56 5.22 12.03 -4.26
N SER A 57 4.40 11.95 -3.23
CA SER A 57 4.14 13.07 -2.34
C SER A 57 5.36 13.40 -1.47
N ALA A 58 6.23 12.43 -1.24
CA ALA A 58 7.42 12.56 -0.40
C ALA A 58 8.67 13.08 -1.11
N ILE A 59 8.79 12.90 -2.44
CA ILE A 59 9.90 13.48 -3.22
C ILE A 59 10.08 14.99 -3.00
N PRO A 60 9.06 15.84 -3.24
CA PRO A 60 9.25 17.27 -3.11
C PRO A 60 9.64 17.69 -1.70
N ALA A 61 9.25 16.91 -0.67
CA ALA A 61 9.68 17.14 0.71
C ALA A 61 11.19 16.89 0.89
N ALA A 62 11.72 15.82 0.30
CA ALA A 62 13.17 15.57 0.31
C ALA A 62 13.95 16.63 -0.48
N GLU A 63 13.45 17.06 -1.64
CA GLU A 63 14.10 18.13 -2.42
C GLU A 63 14.02 19.50 -1.73
N SER A 64 12.94 19.76 -1.01
CA SER A 64 12.79 20.98 -0.19
C SER A 64 13.74 20.95 1.00
N PHE A 65 13.96 19.79 1.62
CA PHE A 65 14.95 19.62 2.68
C PHE A 65 16.35 19.98 2.20
N TYR A 66 16.77 19.51 1.02
CA TYR A 66 18.08 19.84 0.45
C TYR A 66 18.28 21.35 0.22
N GLN A 67 17.21 22.05 -0.19
CA GLN A 67 17.20 23.50 -0.42
C GLN A 67 17.03 24.34 0.86
N GLY A 68 16.87 23.68 2.02
CA GLY A 68 16.66 24.34 3.30
C GLY A 68 17.89 25.15 3.77
N PRO A 69 17.70 26.19 4.63
CA PRO A 69 18.81 27.01 5.11
C PRO A 69 19.89 26.19 5.82
N GLY A 70 21.14 26.25 5.33
CA GLY A 70 22.27 25.51 5.90
C GLY A 70 22.39 24.06 5.43
N ASN A 71 21.46 23.59 4.58
CA ASN A 71 21.55 22.28 3.96
C ASN A 71 22.23 22.38 2.59
N SER A 72 23.09 21.42 2.30
CA SER A 72 23.69 21.21 0.97
C SER A 72 23.89 19.71 0.70
N SER A 73 23.14 18.90 1.44
CA SER A 73 23.14 17.44 1.37
C SER A 73 21.83 16.94 1.97
N TYR A 74 21.47 15.69 1.68
CA TYR A 74 20.38 14.99 2.35
C TYR A 74 20.81 14.41 3.72
N THR A 75 21.99 14.75 4.24
CA THR A 75 22.43 14.32 5.59
C THR A 75 21.44 14.80 6.64
N GLY A 76 20.96 13.88 7.48
CA GLY A 76 19.94 14.18 8.48
C GLY A 76 18.50 14.16 7.96
N LEU A 77 18.28 13.83 6.67
CA LEU A 77 16.95 13.54 6.15
C LEU A 77 16.41 12.27 6.84
N THR A 78 15.32 12.45 7.58
CA THR A 78 14.60 11.39 8.30
C THR A 78 13.12 11.46 7.95
N ALA A 79 12.35 10.41 8.26
CA ALA A 79 10.90 10.42 8.02
C ALA A 79 10.22 11.58 8.76
N ALA A 80 10.71 11.94 9.95
CA ALA A 80 10.25 13.11 10.69
C ALA A 80 10.58 14.42 9.95
N ALA A 81 11.78 14.53 9.37
CA ALA A 81 12.15 15.70 8.57
C ALA A 81 11.34 15.82 7.27
N LEU A 82 10.91 14.71 6.65
CA LEU A 82 9.95 14.78 5.53
C LEU A 82 8.58 15.28 6.00
N ALA A 83 8.08 14.78 7.13
CA ALA A 83 6.78 15.16 7.66
C ALA A 83 6.70 16.65 8.04
N THR A 84 7.82 17.29 8.41
CA THR A 84 7.86 18.75 8.63
C THR A 84 7.79 19.55 7.33
N GLN A 85 8.36 19.04 6.24
CA GLN A 85 8.29 19.70 4.92
C GLN A 85 6.93 19.49 4.24
N ALA A 86 6.28 18.35 4.47
CA ALA A 86 4.97 18.04 3.92
C ALA A 86 4.09 17.29 4.96
N PRO A 87 3.26 18.02 5.73
CA PRO A 87 2.48 17.49 6.85
C PRO A 87 1.30 16.56 6.47
N GLY A 88 1.28 16.04 5.25
CA GLY A 88 0.26 15.09 4.75
C GLY A 88 0.84 13.80 4.16
N ILE A 89 2.16 13.59 4.27
CA ILE A 89 2.79 12.36 3.81
C ILE A 89 2.32 11.18 4.68
N SER A 90 2.07 10.03 4.05
CA SER A 90 1.72 8.80 4.74
C SER A 90 2.77 8.43 5.80
N PRO A 91 2.38 8.00 7.01
CA PRO A 91 3.32 7.57 8.05
C PRO A 91 4.06 6.27 7.69
N LYS A 92 3.63 5.58 6.62
CA LYS A 92 4.31 4.41 6.07
C LYS A 92 5.52 4.76 5.21
N VAL A 93 5.68 6.04 4.87
CA VAL A 93 6.82 6.49 4.09
C VAL A 93 8.08 6.44 4.93
N GLY A 94 9.05 5.64 4.50
CA GLY A 94 10.40 5.61 5.04
C GLY A 94 11.38 6.36 4.13
N VAL A 95 12.51 6.75 4.70
CA VAL A 95 13.62 7.38 3.98
C VAL A 95 14.97 6.93 4.52
N SER A 96 15.95 6.90 3.63
CA SER A 96 17.36 6.66 3.94
C SER A 96 18.22 7.59 3.11
N VAL A 97 19.38 7.95 3.66
CA VAL A 97 20.37 8.81 3.01
C VAL A 97 21.47 7.93 2.44
N LEU A 98 21.90 8.24 1.22
CA LEU A 98 22.85 7.44 0.43
C LEU A 98 23.99 8.30 -0.07
N ALA A 99 25.04 7.66 -0.60
CA ALA A 99 26.17 8.34 -1.22
C ALA A 99 26.72 9.48 -0.35
N SER A 100 26.90 9.22 0.95
CA SER A 100 27.38 10.22 1.94
C SER A 100 26.57 11.53 1.97
N GLY A 101 25.26 11.46 1.76
CA GLY A 101 24.39 12.65 1.76
C GLY A 101 24.12 13.23 0.39
N ALA A 102 24.71 12.69 -0.68
CA ALA A 102 24.48 13.17 -2.04
C ALA A 102 23.17 12.65 -2.65
N ALA A 103 22.64 11.53 -2.14
CA ALA A 103 21.39 10.92 -2.62
C ALA A 103 20.48 10.48 -1.47
N TYR A 104 19.24 10.14 -1.81
CA TYR A 104 18.24 9.62 -0.88
C TYR A 104 17.41 8.51 -1.53
N CYS A 105 16.85 7.62 -0.70
CA CYS A 105 15.91 6.60 -1.11
C CYS A 105 14.68 6.70 -0.22
N ILE A 106 13.52 6.91 -0.83
CA ILE A 106 12.21 6.95 -0.18
C ILE A 106 11.46 5.69 -0.56
N TRP A 107 10.69 5.13 0.36
CA TRP A 107 9.85 3.98 0.09
C TRP A 107 8.54 4.05 0.85
N ASP A 108 7.55 3.29 0.39
CA ASP A 108 6.32 3.01 1.09
C ASP A 108 6.00 1.51 0.94
N ASP A 109 5.86 0.84 2.09
CA ASP A 109 5.49 -0.58 2.17
C ASP A 109 4.02 -0.68 2.59
N GLU A 110 3.12 -0.73 1.61
CA GLU A 110 1.67 -0.67 1.85
C GLU A 110 1.14 -2.02 2.37
N ALA A 111 1.56 -3.13 1.74
CA ALA A 111 1.26 -4.49 2.16
C ALA A 111 2.34 -5.48 1.68
N THR A 112 2.29 -6.72 2.15
CA THR A 112 3.22 -7.78 1.72
C THR A 112 3.19 -7.93 0.19
N GLY A 113 4.31 -7.65 -0.46
CA GLY A 113 4.45 -7.74 -1.91
C GLY A 113 3.81 -6.60 -2.70
N HIS A 114 3.38 -5.53 -2.03
CA HIS A 114 2.84 -4.30 -2.61
C HIS A 114 3.51 -3.07 -1.99
N GLY A 115 4.36 -2.41 -2.77
CA GLY A 115 5.13 -1.26 -2.30
C GLY A 115 5.77 -0.49 -3.45
N ALA A 116 6.36 0.65 -3.12
CA ALA A 116 7.07 1.48 -4.08
C ALA A 116 8.31 2.09 -3.44
N TYR A 117 9.31 2.38 -4.27
CA TYR A 117 10.48 3.14 -3.86
C TYR A 117 10.93 4.11 -4.95
N TYR A 118 11.69 5.12 -4.52
CA TYR A 118 12.29 6.11 -5.39
C TYR A 118 13.66 6.50 -4.85
N VAL A 119 14.65 6.56 -5.73
CA VAL A 119 16.00 7.05 -5.42
C VAL A 119 16.21 8.37 -6.17
N GLY A 120 16.55 9.42 -5.43
CA GLY A 120 16.82 10.77 -5.95
C GLY A 120 18.15 11.34 -5.48
N GLY A 121 18.48 12.55 -5.93
CA GLY A 121 19.77 13.19 -5.70
C GLY A 121 20.87 12.72 -6.66
N ASP A 122 22.14 12.92 -6.27
CA ASP A 122 23.30 12.49 -7.05
C ASP A 122 23.56 10.99 -6.85
N THR A 123 23.09 10.21 -7.83
CA THR A 123 23.21 8.75 -7.84
C THR A 123 24.54 8.25 -8.44
N THR A 124 25.53 9.12 -8.70
CA THR A 124 26.79 8.73 -9.36
C THR A 124 27.55 7.63 -8.62
N GLY A 125 27.58 7.66 -7.29
CA GLY A 125 28.25 6.67 -6.43
C GLY A 125 27.40 5.46 -6.01
N ILE A 126 26.13 5.41 -6.41
CA ILE A 126 25.23 4.31 -6.03
C ILE A 126 25.48 3.08 -6.91
N THR A 127 25.83 1.95 -6.29
CA THR A 127 25.87 0.64 -6.95
C THR A 127 24.66 -0.20 -6.52
N ASP A 128 23.62 -0.26 -7.35
CA ASP A 128 22.49 -1.18 -7.17
C ASP A 128 22.77 -2.47 -7.97
N THR A 129 22.82 -3.63 -7.30
CA THR A 129 23.04 -4.93 -7.93
C THR A 129 21.80 -5.50 -8.64
N ASN A 130 20.62 -4.87 -8.51
CA ASN A 130 19.35 -5.44 -8.99
C ASN A 130 18.54 -4.56 -9.95
N ASN A 131 18.81 -3.25 -10.11
CA ASN A 131 18.26 -2.41 -11.19
C ASN A 131 18.98 -1.04 -11.27
N PRO A 132 19.34 -0.49 -12.45
CA PRO A 132 20.12 0.74 -12.50
C PRO A 132 19.23 1.98 -12.28
N LYS A 133 19.77 2.90 -11.47
CA LYS A 133 19.58 4.36 -11.44
C LYS A 133 18.23 4.95 -11.92
N ALA A 134 17.57 5.67 -11.00
CA ALA A 134 16.44 6.57 -11.25
C ALA A 134 15.22 5.87 -11.88
N VAL A 135 14.58 4.96 -11.16
CA VAL A 135 13.32 4.38 -11.62
C VAL A 135 12.31 4.37 -10.48
N TYR A 136 11.27 5.17 -10.62
CA TYR A 136 9.98 4.94 -9.98
C TYR A 136 9.56 3.50 -10.25
N SER A 137 9.77 2.61 -9.29
CA SER A 137 9.49 1.19 -9.49
C SER A 137 8.42 0.74 -8.50
N SER A 138 7.28 0.26 -9.01
CA SER A 138 6.42 -0.59 -8.18
C SER A 138 7.13 -1.89 -7.94
N VAL A 139 7.12 -2.33 -6.68
CA VAL A 139 7.34 -3.72 -6.34
C VAL A 139 6.03 -4.46 -6.60
N THR A 140 5.67 -4.68 -7.87
CA THR A 140 4.51 -5.52 -8.24
C THR A 140 4.98 -6.94 -8.49
N GLY A 141 4.37 -7.93 -7.83
CA GLY A 141 4.64 -9.34 -8.12
C GLY A 141 5.85 -9.93 -7.40
N ALA A 142 6.17 -9.43 -6.20
CA ALA A 142 7.06 -10.12 -5.28
C ALA A 142 6.47 -11.49 -4.91
N THR A 143 6.85 -12.54 -5.62
CA THR A 143 6.69 -13.92 -5.17
C THR A 143 7.22 -14.01 -3.74
N THR A 144 6.39 -14.45 -2.79
CA THR A 144 6.76 -14.88 -1.42
C THR A 144 8.20 -14.53 -1.04
N GLY A 145 8.42 -13.33 -0.50
CA GLY A 145 9.72 -12.92 0.03
C GLY A 145 10.55 -11.91 -0.77
N ALA A 146 10.02 -11.25 -1.81
CA ALA A 146 10.75 -10.13 -2.43
C ALA A 146 10.69 -8.87 -1.54
N THR A 147 11.89 -8.41 -1.22
CA THR A 147 12.33 -7.39 -0.27
C THR A 147 11.46 -6.12 -0.20
N PRO A 148 10.95 -5.74 1.00
CA PRO A 148 10.32 -4.45 1.25
C PRO A 148 11.13 -3.28 0.67
N GLY A 149 10.48 -2.16 0.35
CA GLY A 149 11.16 -0.94 -0.09
C GLY A 149 12.26 -0.51 0.89
N ALA A 150 12.04 -0.72 2.19
CA ALA A 150 13.07 -0.56 3.22
C ALA A 150 14.32 -1.43 3.01
N THR A 151 14.15 -2.66 2.54
CA THR A 151 15.26 -3.59 2.29
C THR A 151 15.97 -3.28 0.97
N ILE A 152 15.26 -2.76 -0.04
CA ILE A 152 15.88 -2.25 -1.26
C ILE A 152 16.72 -1.03 -0.90
N CYS A 153 16.13 -0.01 -0.27
CA CYS A 153 16.86 1.18 0.15
C CYS A 153 18.03 0.86 1.10
N GLY A 154 17.92 -0.17 1.96
CA GLY A 154 19.01 -0.63 2.81
C GLY A 154 20.12 -1.43 2.12
N LYS A 155 19.89 -1.92 0.89
CA LYS A 155 20.92 -2.58 0.05
C LYS A 155 21.64 -1.61 -0.88
N ILE A 156 21.08 -0.42 -1.08
CA ILE A 156 21.68 0.63 -1.87
C ILE A 156 22.65 1.38 -0.95
N SER A 157 23.95 1.28 -1.22
CA SER A 157 25.03 1.95 -0.47
C SER A 157 25.79 2.92 -1.36
#